data_AF-A0A6G3ZTS4-F1
#
_entry.id   AF-A0A6G3ZTS4-F1
#
_cell.length_a   1.000
_cell.length_b   1.000
_cell.length_c   1.000
_cell.angle_alpha   90.00
_cell.angle_beta   90.00
_cell.angle_gamma   90.00
#
_symmetry.space_group_name_H-M   'P 1'
#
loop_
_entity.id
_entity.type
_entity.pdbx_description
1 polymer ?
#
loop_
_entity_poly.entity_id
_entity_poly.type
_entity_poly.pdbx_seq_one_letter_code
_entity_poly.pdbx_strand_id
1 'polypeptide(L)'
;MKQWLPYELHTHTYHSDGEHSLLELAKSAKELGLFGIAMTDHNTMSPLLDGQSVQSETKLHIIRGMEWTTFFGHMLAIGISDYVDWRDLGIKDIHKGIERVHQQGGIVGIAHPFRIGSPLCTGCYWEYEITNWHDIDYIEVWSYTFPSILNSNIRAFQLWTDLLNQGYKIAGVCGRDWHVSSVSVVEPIAVSYLGMENDAWLTSDEVDYERLAVNAIRRGAVSVTMGPLILCTVQLADSGHRFHSGDEVPAIGEAEKVLIHVEVDFATRSSYWQLAEQELTVTLSSNMGQLAKLNVSRSDSAVCCEVDHRGLKWLRAELSGVFHSCYTMIGFTNPIYFQI
;
A
#
# COMPACT_ATOMS: atom_id res chain seq x y z
N MET A 1 15.10 1.07 14.63
CA MET A 1 14.97 2.00 13.49
C MET A 1 14.04 1.35 12.49
N LYS A 2 13.02 2.07 11.98
CA LYS A 2 12.03 1.54 11.03
C LYS A 2 12.69 1.44 9.64
N GLN A 3 12.58 0.28 9.00
CA GLN A 3 13.11 0.03 7.66
C GLN A 3 11.95 0.00 6.66
N TRP A 4 12.08 0.71 5.54
CA TRP A 4 11.04 0.80 4.52
C TRP A 4 11.40 -0.12 3.35
N LEU A 5 10.65 -1.22 3.20
CA LEU A 5 10.95 -2.27 2.24
C LEU A 5 9.90 -2.30 1.12
N PRO A 6 10.29 -2.30 -0.17
CA PRO A 6 9.37 -2.23 -1.31
C PRO A 6 8.72 -3.59 -1.62
N TYR A 7 7.40 -3.59 -1.75
CA TYR A 7 6.58 -4.74 -2.09
C TYR A 7 5.65 -4.46 -3.29
N GLU A 8 5.40 -5.51 -4.06
CA GLU A 8 4.27 -5.62 -4.98
C GLU A 8 3.21 -6.53 -4.32
N LEU A 9 1.98 -6.03 -4.15
CA LEU A 9 0.98 -6.68 -3.30
C LEU A 9 -0.12 -7.39 -4.09
N HIS A 10 -0.02 -7.43 -5.42
CA HIS A 10 -1.00 -8.08 -6.28
C HIS A 10 -0.33 -8.72 -7.50
N THR A 11 -0.15 -10.03 -7.47
CA THR A 11 0.55 -10.80 -8.51
C THR A 11 -0.10 -12.13 -8.83
N HIS A 12 0.06 -12.57 -10.08
CA HIS A 12 -0.51 -13.80 -10.60
C HIS A 12 0.55 -14.66 -11.31
N THR A 13 0.33 -15.97 -11.29
CA THR A 13 1.16 -16.96 -11.99
C THR A 13 0.30 -17.75 -12.97
N TYR A 14 0.90 -18.67 -13.72
CA TYR A 14 0.14 -19.57 -14.60
C TYR A 14 -0.82 -20.51 -13.85
N HIS A 15 -0.80 -20.53 -12.51
CA HIS A 15 -1.77 -21.30 -11.72
C HIS A 15 -3.16 -20.66 -11.73
N SER A 16 -3.28 -19.38 -12.12
CA SER A 16 -4.53 -18.75 -12.52
C SER A 16 -4.45 -18.25 -13.97
N ASP A 17 -4.11 -16.99 -14.20
CA ASP A 17 -4.07 -16.35 -15.51
C ASP A 17 -2.85 -15.45 -15.75
N GLY A 18 -1.85 -15.50 -14.87
CA GLY A 18 -0.52 -14.93 -15.12
C GLY A 18 0.30 -15.77 -16.11
N GLU A 19 1.37 -15.17 -16.64
CA GLU A 19 2.25 -15.83 -17.63
C GLU A 19 3.49 -16.49 -17.01
N HIS A 20 3.83 -16.15 -15.77
CA HIS A 20 5.06 -16.62 -15.11
C HIS A 20 4.83 -17.84 -14.23
N SER A 21 5.85 -18.68 -14.09
CA SER A 21 6.03 -19.47 -12.86
C SER A 21 6.27 -18.57 -11.65
N LEU A 22 6.08 -19.10 -10.45
CA LEU A 22 6.46 -18.41 -9.21
C LEU A 22 7.94 -18.01 -9.20
N LEU A 23 8.83 -18.86 -9.74
CA LEU A 23 10.26 -18.61 -9.80
C LEU A 23 10.62 -17.47 -10.77
N GLU A 24 10.02 -17.44 -11.95
CA GLU A 24 10.23 -16.37 -12.94
C GLU A 24 9.72 -15.05 -12.42
N LEU A 25 8.50 -15.02 -11.87
CA LEU A 25 7.94 -13.84 -11.23
C LEU A 25 8.87 -13.34 -10.12
N ALA A 26 9.38 -14.25 -9.29
CA ALA A 26 10.29 -13.88 -8.21
C ALA A 26 11.60 -13.27 -8.72
N LYS A 27 12.17 -13.83 -9.79
CA LYS A 27 13.37 -13.26 -10.46
C LYS A 27 13.08 -11.87 -11.02
N SER A 28 11.96 -11.69 -11.74
CA SER A 28 11.55 -10.38 -12.25
C SER A 28 11.31 -9.35 -11.13
N ALA A 29 10.73 -9.76 -10.00
CA ALA A 29 10.55 -8.88 -8.85
C ALA A 29 11.90 -8.42 -8.27
N LYS A 30 12.90 -9.31 -8.18
CA LYS A 30 14.27 -8.94 -7.78
C LYS A 30 14.91 -7.98 -8.78
N GLU A 31 14.71 -8.20 -10.08
CA GLU A 31 15.20 -7.30 -11.13
C GLU A 31 14.56 -5.91 -11.07
N LEU A 32 13.37 -5.77 -10.48
CA LEU A 32 12.72 -4.48 -10.21
C LEU A 32 13.11 -3.85 -8.85
N GLY A 33 14.05 -4.47 -8.13
CA GLY A 33 14.52 -4.01 -6.83
C GLY A 33 13.51 -4.20 -5.70
N LEU A 34 12.55 -5.12 -5.86
CA LEU A 34 11.59 -5.44 -4.81
C LEU A 34 12.22 -6.29 -3.70
N PHE A 35 11.75 -6.08 -2.48
CA PHE A 35 12.10 -6.92 -1.35
C PHE A 35 11.18 -8.14 -1.27
N GLY A 36 9.90 -7.97 -1.58
CA GLY A 36 8.96 -9.07 -1.64
C GLY A 36 7.75 -8.84 -2.53
N ILE A 37 6.95 -9.89 -2.67
CA ILE A 37 5.66 -9.90 -3.36
C ILE A 37 4.58 -10.50 -2.45
N ALA A 38 3.30 -10.20 -2.70
CA ALA A 38 2.19 -11.04 -2.27
C ALA A 38 1.74 -11.93 -3.44
N MET A 39 1.65 -13.23 -3.18
CA MET A 39 1.18 -14.21 -4.16
C MET A 39 -0.33 -14.32 -4.06
N THR A 40 -1.05 -13.94 -5.11
CA THR A 40 -2.50 -13.68 -5.04
C THR A 40 -3.26 -14.29 -6.21
N ASP A 41 -2.80 -15.43 -6.74
CA ASP A 41 -3.50 -16.14 -7.83
C ASP A 41 -5.00 -16.29 -7.56
N HIS A 42 -5.79 -16.14 -8.64
CA HIS A 42 -7.24 -16.18 -8.56
C HIS A 42 -7.76 -17.50 -7.96
N ASN A 43 -8.41 -17.38 -6.82
CA ASN A 43 -9.14 -18.46 -6.15
C ASN A 43 -8.29 -19.73 -5.87
N THR A 44 -6.96 -19.61 -5.81
CA THR A 44 -6.04 -20.73 -5.53
C THR A 44 -4.82 -20.28 -4.75
N MET A 45 -4.25 -21.21 -3.96
CA MET A 45 -2.96 -21.05 -3.28
C MET A 45 -1.91 -22.04 -3.80
N SER A 46 -2.20 -22.74 -4.90
CA SER A 46 -1.32 -23.78 -5.45
C SER A 46 0.11 -23.34 -5.81
N PRO A 47 0.40 -22.09 -6.26
CA PRO A 47 1.79 -21.70 -6.52
C PRO A 47 2.66 -21.73 -5.26
N LEU A 48 2.06 -21.55 -4.08
CA LEU A 48 2.78 -21.48 -2.81
C LEU A 48 3.39 -22.83 -2.38
N LEU A 49 3.03 -23.94 -3.04
CA LEU A 49 3.66 -25.25 -2.84
C LEU A 49 5.18 -25.19 -3.04
N ASP A 50 5.65 -24.39 -4.00
CA ASP A 50 7.07 -24.19 -4.29
C ASP A 50 7.66 -22.96 -3.59
N GLY A 51 6.86 -22.24 -2.79
CA GLY A 51 7.20 -20.92 -2.25
C GLY A 51 8.49 -20.91 -1.43
N GLN A 52 8.68 -21.86 -0.51
CA GLN A 52 9.89 -21.91 0.31
C GLN A 52 11.17 -22.13 -0.53
N SER A 53 11.09 -22.98 -1.57
CA SER A 53 12.21 -23.22 -2.49
C SER A 53 12.54 -21.96 -3.28
N VAL A 54 11.52 -21.29 -3.82
CA VAL A 54 11.70 -20.04 -4.58
C VAL A 54 12.28 -18.92 -3.71
N GLN A 55 11.79 -18.73 -2.49
CA GLN A 55 12.37 -17.75 -1.55
C GLN A 55 13.83 -18.07 -1.24
N SER A 56 14.16 -19.35 -1.05
CA SER A 56 15.53 -19.81 -0.78
C SER A 56 16.48 -19.53 -1.93
N GLU A 57 16.04 -19.74 -3.18
CA GLU A 57 16.82 -19.50 -4.41
C GLU A 57 16.99 -18.00 -4.70
N THR A 58 15.90 -17.24 -4.65
CA THR A 58 15.86 -15.86 -5.15
C THR A 58 16.12 -14.80 -4.09
N LYS A 59 16.00 -15.18 -2.80
CA LYS A 59 16.00 -14.25 -1.66
C LYS A 59 14.94 -13.14 -1.80
N LEU A 60 13.85 -13.44 -2.51
CA LEU A 60 12.64 -12.62 -2.53
C LEU A 60 11.72 -13.10 -1.41
N HIS A 61 11.13 -12.18 -0.67
CA HIS A 61 10.10 -12.50 0.29
C HIS A 61 8.75 -12.73 -0.40
N ILE A 62 7.98 -13.74 0.01
CA ILE A 62 6.64 -14.04 -0.51
C ILE A 62 5.65 -14.00 0.65
N ILE A 63 4.69 -13.08 0.59
CA ILE A 63 3.51 -13.06 1.45
C ILE A 63 2.50 -14.04 0.85
N ARG A 64 2.08 -15.02 1.65
CA ARG A 64 1.06 -16.00 1.25
C ARG A 64 -0.30 -15.34 1.11
N GLY A 65 -1.03 -15.65 0.04
CA GLY A 65 -2.36 -15.13 -0.17
C GLY A 65 -3.09 -15.81 -1.31
N MET A 66 -4.25 -15.25 -1.63
CA MET A 66 -5.05 -15.52 -2.81
C MET A 66 -5.92 -14.30 -3.12
N GLU A 67 -6.32 -14.13 -4.37
CA GLU A 67 -7.38 -13.19 -4.72
C GLU A 67 -8.71 -13.94 -4.85
N TRP A 68 -9.74 -13.46 -4.15
CA TRP A 68 -11.11 -13.88 -4.38
C TRP A 68 -11.68 -13.19 -5.61
N THR A 69 -11.71 -13.90 -6.73
CA THR A 69 -12.35 -13.46 -7.96
C THR A 69 -13.82 -13.86 -7.90
N THR A 70 -14.69 -12.93 -7.53
CA THR A 70 -16.13 -13.20 -7.36
C THR A 70 -16.97 -12.43 -8.38
N PHE A 71 -18.28 -12.64 -8.40
CA PHE A 71 -19.17 -11.87 -9.28
C PHE A 71 -19.38 -10.41 -8.83
N PHE A 72 -19.07 -10.07 -7.58
CA PHE A 72 -19.42 -8.79 -6.97
C PHE A 72 -18.21 -7.93 -6.58
N GLY A 73 -17.00 -8.35 -6.95
CA GLY A 73 -15.77 -7.69 -6.51
C GLY A 73 -14.62 -8.66 -6.44
N HIS A 74 -13.40 -8.12 -6.51
CA HIS A 74 -12.18 -8.85 -6.23
C HIS A 74 -11.61 -8.42 -4.88
N MET A 75 -11.22 -9.39 -4.05
CA MET A 75 -10.69 -9.15 -2.71
C MET A 75 -9.42 -9.95 -2.50
N LEU A 76 -8.35 -9.27 -2.09
CA LEU A 76 -7.10 -9.90 -1.72
C LEU A 76 -7.18 -10.40 -0.29
N ALA A 77 -6.91 -11.68 -0.08
CA ALA A 77 -6.72 -12.28 1.24
C ALA A 77 -5.24 -12.65 1.39
N ILE A 78 -4.48 -11.88 2.15
CA ILE A 78 -3.02 -12.04 2.30
C ILE A 78 -2.64 -12.27 3.77
N GLY A 79 -1.52 -12.94 4.01
CA GLY A 79 -1.12 -13.42 5.33
C GLY A 79 -1.92 -14.62 5.83
N ILE A 80 -2.49 -15.42 4.92
CA ILE A 80 -3.28 -16.61 5.24
C ILE A 80 -2.42 -17.89 5.18
N SER A 81 -2.64 -18.81 6.12
CA SER A 81 -1.95 -20.10 6.17
C SER A 81 -2.63 -21.13 5.27
N ASP A 82 -3.94 -21.06 5.12
CA ASP A 82 -4.74 -22.07 4.44
C ASP A 82 -5.80 -21.43 3.55
N TYR A 83 -6.26 -22.18 2.56
CA TYR A 83 -7.30 -21.75 1.63
C TYR A 83 -8.55 -21.25 2.36
N VAL A 84 -9.03 -20.07 1.99
CA VAL A 84 -10.29 -19.51 2.51
C VAL A 84 -11.37 -19.59 1.45
N ASP A 85 -12.42 -20.35 1.74
CA ASP A 85 -13.55 -20.52 0.82
C ASP A 85 -14.37 -19.24 0.70
N TRP A 86 -14.68 -18.88 -0.54
CA TRP A 86 -15.43 -17.68 -0.93
C TRP A 86 -16.75 -18.02 -1.66
N ARG A 87 -16.98 -19.30 -1.97
CA ARG A 87 -18.03 -19.72 -2.92
C ARG A 87 -19.46 -19.54 -2.40
N ASP A 88 -19.64 -19.42 -1.09
CA ASP A 88 -20.92 -19.17 -0.45
C ASP A 88 -21.22 -17.67 -0.23
N LEU A 89 -20.32 -16.77 -0.67
CA LEU A 89 -20.47 -15.33 -0.47
C LEU A 89 -21.36 -14.71 -1.56
N GLY A 90 -22.56 -14.30 -1.17
CA GLY A 90 -23.39 -13.38 -1.95
C GLY A 90 -23.01 -11.91 -1.71
N ILE A 91 -23.63 -11.00 -2.46
CA ILE A 91 -23.37 -9.54 -2.42
C ILE A 91 -23.43 -8.91 -1.01
N LYS A 92 -24.12 -9.55 -0.04
CA LYS A 92 -24.27 -9.08 1.35
C LYS A 92 -23.50 -9.90 2.38
N ASP A 93 -22.78 -10.93 1.94
CA ASP A 93 -22.18 -11.94 2.82
C ASP A 93 -20.67 -11.78 3.00
N ILE A 94 -20.04 -10.79 2.37
CA ILE A 94 -18.58 -10.62 2.32
C ILE A 94 -17.90 -10.66 3.69
N HIS A 95 -18.55 -10.13 4.73
CA HIS A 95 -18.05 -10.16 6.10
C HIS A 95 -17.82 -11.56 6.66
N LYS A 96 -18.59 -12.56 6.21
CA LYS A 96 -18.34 -13.98 6.56
C LYS A 96 -17.01 -14.46 6.00
N GLY A 97 -16.67 -14.02 4.79
CA GLY A 97 -15.38 -14.30 4.16
C GLY A 97 -14.25 -13.60 4.92
N ILE A 98 -14.42 -12.30 5.18
CA ILE A 98 -13.43 -11.49 5.91
C ILE A 98 -13.12 -12.11 7.27
N GLU A 99 -14.15 -12.53 8.03
CA GLU A 99 -13.96 -13.20 9.32
C GLU A 99 -13.08 -14.47 9.19
N ARG A 100 -13.27 -15.28 8.13
CA ARG A 100 -12.45 -16.48 7.90
C ARG A 100 -10.98 -16.13 7.65
N VAL A 101 -10.70 -15.02 6.97
CA VAL A 101 -9.32 -14.54 6.75
C VAL A 101 -8.70 -14.06 8.06
N HIS A 102 -9.43 -13.24 8.81
CA HIS A 102 -8.96 -12.71 10.10
C HIS A 102 -8.75 -13.81 11.15
N GLN A 103 -9.53 -14.89 11.13
CA GLN A 103 -9.32 -16.06 12.01
C GLN A 103 -7.96 -16.74 11.80
N GLN A 104 -7.35 -16.60 10.61
CA GLN A 104 -5.99 -17.07 10.35
C GLN A 104 -4.90 -16.02 10.66
N GLY A 105 -5.28 -14.82 11.10
CA GLY A 105 -4.37 -13.70 11.29
C GLY A 105 -4.01 -12.94 10.00
N GLY A 106 -4.66 -13.29 8.88
CA GLY A 106 -4.53 -12.58 7.61
C GLY A 106 -5.21 -11.21 7.62
N ILE A 107 -5.14 -10.52 6.48
CA ILE A 107 -5.81 -9.26 6.21
C ILE A 107 -6.52 -9.29 4.86
N VAL A 108 -7.55 -8.45 4.72
CA VAL A 108 -8.32 -8.30 3.49
C VAL A 108 -8.10 -6.94 2.84
N GLY A 109 -7.99 -6.95 1.53
CA GLY A 109 -7.86 -5.77 0.69
C GLY A 109 -8.89 -5.72 -0.40
N ILE A 110 -9.54 -4.57 -0.60
CA ILE A 110 -10.37 -4.36 -1.79
C ILE A 110 -9.45 -4.13 -3.00
N ALA A 111 -9.49 -5.03 -3.99
CA ALA A 111 -8.70 -4.91 -5.22
C ALA A 111 -9.40 -3.99 -6.22
N HIS A 112 -8.64 -3.06 -6.81
CA HIS A 112 -9.03 -2.13 -7.89
C HIS A 112 -10.54 -1.83 -8.00
N PRO A 113 -11.16 -1.19 -6.97
CA PRO A 113 -12.62 -1.21 -6.77
C PRO A 113 -13.46 -0.57 -7.89
N PHE A 114 -12.83 0.26 -8.73
CA PHE A 114 -13.50 0.99 -9.80
C PHE A 114 -13.02 0.60 -11.19
N ARG A 115 -12.32 -0.54 -11.32
CA ARG A 115 -12.00 -1.10 -12.63
C ARG A 115 -13.30 -1.50 -13.33
N ILE A 116 -13.32 -1.41 -14.65
CA ILE A 116 -14.53 -1.70 -15.43
C ILE A 116 -14.91 -3.17 -15.23
N GLY A 117 -16.15 -3.39 -14.79
CA GLY A 117 -16.69 -4.70 -14.48
C GLY A 117 -17.28 -5.44 -15.69
N SER A 118 -18.25 -6.31 -15.41
CA SER A 118 -18.90 -7.17 -16.40
C SER A 118 -19.58 -6.37 -17.52
N PRO A 119 -19.53 -6.81 -18.79
CA PRO A 119 -18.95 -8.07 -19.28
C PRO A 119 -17.46 -7.99 -19.66
N LEU A 120 -16.80 -6.83 -19.47
CA LEU A 120 -15.41 -6.63 -19.88
C LEU A 120 -14.42 -7.31 -18.92
N CYS A 121 -14.69 -7.23 -17.62
CA CYS A 121 -14.01 -8.05 -16.61
C CYS A 121 -15.01 -8.47 -15.52
N THR A 122 -15.19 -9.77 -15.33
CA THR A 122 -16.09 -10.32 -14.30
C THR A 122 -15.61 -9.94 -12.90
N GLY A 123 -16.43 -9.20 -12.15
CA GLY A 123 -16.14 -8.85 -10.75
C GLY A 123 -15.07 -7.77 -10.54
N CYS A 124 -14.49 -7.19 -11.59
CA CYS A 124 -13.49 -6.13 -11.44
C CYS A 124 -14.06 -4.83 -10.82
N TYR A 125 -15.36 -4.59 -10.95
CA TYR A 125 -16.03 -3.48 -10.28
C TYR A 125 -16.55 -3.95 -8.92
N TRP A 126 -16.30 -3.17 -7.87
CA TRP A 126 -16.74 -3.51 -6.52
C TRP A 126 -18.24 -3.23 -6.34
N GLU A 127 -19.00 -4.29 -6.06
CA GLU A 127 -20.45 -4.29 -5.87
C GLU A 127 -20.87 -4.84 -4.49
N TYR A 128 -19.98 -5.51 -3.74
CA TYR A 128 -20.29 -5.95 -2.38
C TYR A 128 -20.75 -4.81 -1.46
N GLU A 129 -21.78 -5.09 -0.67
CA GLU A 129 -22.28 -4.19 0.36
C GLU A 129 -21.41 -4.29 1.63
N ILE A 130 -20.56 -3.29 1.88
CA ILE A 130 -19.80 -3.17 3.14
C ILE A 130 -20.65 -2.47 4.19
N THR A 131 -21.21 -3.24 5.12
CA THR A 131 -21.98 -2.70 6.26
C THR A 131 -21.10 -2.23 7.43
N ASN A 132 -19.84 -2.67 7.50
CA ASN A 132 -18.88 -2.29 8.54
C ASN A 132 -17.48 -2.14 7.92
N TRP A 133 -17.00 -0.91 7.80
CA TRP A 133 -15.70 -0.64 7.19
C TRP A 133 -14.52 -0.93 8.11
N HIS A 134 -14.74 -1.22 9.41
CA HIS A 134 -13.66 -1.68 10.30
C HIS A 134 -13.15 -3.07 9.94
N ASP A 135 -13.90 -3.84 9.17
CA ASP A 135 -13.52 -5.18 8.74
C ASP A 135 -12.56 -5.14 7.53
N ILE A 136 -12.38 -3.99 6.89
CA ILE A 136 -11.47 -3.82 5.74
C ILE A 136 -10.11 -3.28 6.22
N ASP A 137 -9.04 -4.02 5.98
CA ASP A 137 -7.69 -3.61 6.42
C ASP A 137 -7.05 -2.62 5.44
N TYR A 138 -7.24 -2.83 4.13
CA TYR A 138 -6.64 -1.97 3.11
C TYR A 138 -7.46 -1.87 1.81
N ILE A 139 -7.14 -0.88 0.98
CA ILE A 139 -7.70 -0.67 -0.35
C ILE A 139 -6.54 -0.48 -1.33
N GLU A 140 -6.60 -1.19 -2.45
CA GLU A 140 -5.74 -0.93 -3.60
C GLU A 140 -6.22 0.37 -4.27
N VAL A 141 -5.62 1.49 -3.86
CA VAL A 141 -5.97 2.81 -4.41
C VAL A 141 -5.31 3.04 -5.76
N TRP A 142 -4.19 2.38 -6.02
CA TRP A 142 -3.43 2.41 -7.26
C TRP A 142 -3.27 1.00 -7.82
N SER A 143 -3.86 0.78 -9.00
CA SER A 143 -3.72 -0.46 -9.77
C SER A 143 -3.16 -0.22 -11.16
N TYR A 144 -2.58 -1.25 -11.79
CA TYR A 144 -1.85 -1.17 -13.06
C TYR A 144 -0.55 -0.34 -13.00
N THR A 145 0.13 -0.25 -14.15
CA THR A 145 1.23 0.67 -14.42
C THR A 145 0.71 2.09 -14.67
N PHE A 146 1.58 3.06 -14.39
CA PHE A 146 1.26 4.49 -14.36
C PHE A 146 -0.08 4.82 -13.64
N PRO A 147 -0.31 4.29 -12.42
CA PRO A 147 -1.63 4.26 -11.82
C PRO A 147 -2.25 5.63 -11.55
N SER A 148 -1.46 6.68 -11.30
CA SER A 148 -1.97 7.97 -10.85
C SER A 148 -2.77 8.75 -11.91
N ILE A 149 -2.66 8.38 -13.19
CA ILE A 149 -3.41 9.02 -14.28
C ILE A 149 -4.71 8.28 -14.64
N LEU A 150 -4.98 7.13 -14.00
CA LEU A 150 -6.15 6.31 -14.31
C LEU A 150 -7.39 6.78 -13.53
N ASN A 151 -8.50 7.00 -14.23
CA ASN A 151 -9.77 7.45 -13.63
C ASN A 151 -10.31 6.50 -12.54
N SER A 152 -10.10 5.18 -12.71
CA SER A 152 -10.49 4.18 -11.69
C SER A 152 -9.71 4.40 -10.38
N ASN A 153 -8.41 4.68 -10.49
CA ASN A 153 -7.54 4.90 -9.33
C ASN A 153 -7.81 6.26 -8.67
N ILE A 154 -8.17 7.29 -9.43
CA ILE A 154 -8.65 8.57 -8.85
C ILE A 154 -9.89 8.33 -7.98
N ARG A 155 -10.84 7.52 -8.45
CA ARG A 155 -12.03 7.14 -7.67
C ARG A 155 -11.68 6.29 -6.44
N ALA A 156 -10.73 5.37 -6.57
CA ALA A 156 -10.27 4.52 -5.46
C ALA A 156 -9.60 5.35 -4.37
N PHE A 157 -8.74 6.28 -4.75
CA PHE A 157 -8.09 7.23 -3.85
C PHE A 157 -9.09 8.17 -3.16
N GLN A 158 -10.14 8.59 -3.87
CA GLN A 158 -11.24 9.38 -3.29
C GLN A 158 -12.05 8.56 -2.28
N LEU A 159 -12.45 7.32 -2.62
CA LEU A 159 -13.14 6.42 -1.69
C LEU A 159 -12.33 6.24 -0.40
N TRP A 160 -11.03 5.97 -0.53
CA TRP A 160 -10.13 5.86 0.61
C TRP A 160 -10.13 7.14 1.45
N THR A 161 -9.99 8.31 0.81
CA THR A 161 -10.03 9.61 1.51
C THR A 161 -11.36 9.85 2.24
N ASP A 162 -12.49 9.48 1.64
CA ASP A 162 -13.82 9.61 2.25
C ASP A 162 -13.99 8.70 3.46
N LEU A 163 -13.41 7.50 3.44
CA LEU A 163 -13.40 6.57 4.57
C LEU A 163 -12.53 7.09 5.71
N LEU A 164 -11.36 7.66 5.40
CA LEU A 164 -10.52 8.34 6.39
C LEU A 164 -11.25 9.52 7.05
N ASN A 165 -12.01 10.32 6.28
CA ASN A 165 -12.83 11.42 6.80
C ASN A 165 -13.92 10.96 7.77
N GLN A 166 -14.49 9.79 7.52
CA GLN A 166 -15.44 9.12 8.40
C GLN A 166 -14.80 8.57 9.67
N GLY A 167 -13.47 8.48 9.73
CA GLY A 167 -12.70 8.03 10.90
C GLY A 167 -12.23 6.58 10.82
N TYR A 168 -12.46 5.90 9.70
CA TYR A 168 -11.93 4.55 9.49
C TYR A 168 -10.41 4.62 9.27
N LYS A 169 -9.68 3.67 9.86
CA LYS A 169 -8.23 3.54 9.73
C LYS A 169 -7.91 2.40 8.77
N ILE A 170 -7.98 2.70 7.48
CA ILE A 170 -7.78 1.72 6.38
C ILE A 170 -6.52 2.12 5.61
N ALA A 171 -5.66 1.16 5.28
CA ALA A 171 -4.45 1.46 4.53
C ALA A 171 -4.73 1.65 3.02
N GLY A 172 -4.08 2.63 2.40
CA GLY A 172 -4.03 2.78 0.95
C GLY A 172 -2.75 2.16 0.40
N VAL A 173 -2.87 1.17 -0.48
CA VAL A 173 -1.73 0.47 -1.09
C VAL A 173 -1.78 0.55 -2.61
N CYS A 174 -0.72 0.11 -3.28
CA CYS A 174 -0.76 -0.23 -4.69
C CYS A 174 -0.53 -1.71 -4.94
N GLY A 175 -1.12 -2.20 -6.02
CA GLY A 175 -0.86 -3.51 -6.59
C GLY A 175 -1.00 -3.45 -8.11
N ARG A 176 0.01 -3.91 -8.85
CA ARG A 176 -0.03 -3.81 -10.32
C ARG A 176 -1.10 -4.71 -10.93
N ASP A 177 -1.50 -5.75 -10.20
CA ASP A 177 -2.27 -6.86 -10.72
C ASP A 177 -1.46 -7.55 -11.85
N TRP A 178 -0.27 -8.02 -11.44
CA TRP A 178 0.82 -8.37 -12.34
C TRP A 178 0.64 -9.75 -12.96
N HIS A 179 0.14 -9.76 -14.19
CA HIS A 179 -0.02 -10.97 -15.01
C HIS A 179 1.15 -11.21 -15.97
N VAL A 180 1.70 -10.14 -16.57
CA VAL A 180 2.68 -10.23 -17.65
C VAL A 180 3.90 -9.32 -17.43
N SER A 181 5.08 -9.81 -17.83
CA SER A 181 6.31 -9.01 -17.88
C SER A 181 6.62 -8.71 -19.34
N SER A 182 6.50 -7.45 -19.76
CA SER A 182 7.04 -7.05 -21.05
C SER A 182 8.56 -6.96 -20.96
N VAL A 183 9.26 -7.31 -22.06
CA VAL A 183 10.73 -7.22 -22.18
C VAL A 183 11.25 -5.79 -21.94
N SER A 184 10.39 -4.78 -22.09
CA SER A 184 10.62 -3.43 -21.61
C SER A 184 9.38 -2.92 -20.87
N VAL A 185 9.47 -2.74 -19.57
CA VAL A 185 8.50 -1.93 -18.83
C VAL A 185 8.80 -0.47 -19.18
N VAL A 186 7.97 0.11 -20.04
CA VAL A 186 8.11 1.52 -20.46
C VAL A 186 7.33 2.45 -19.52
N GLU A 187 6.33 1.90 -18.84
CA GLU A 187 5.45 2.65 -17.95
C GLU A 187 5.95 2.63 -16.50
N PRO A 188 5.75 3.73 -15.75
CA PRO A 188 5.99 3.78 -14.32
C PRO A 188 5.38 2.62 -13.54
N ILE A 189 6.17 2.02 -12.63
CA ILE A 189 5.68 1.01 -11.69
C ILE A 189 5.60 1.65 -10.30
N ALA A 190 4.41 1.66 -9.72
CA ALA A 190 4.24 2.01 -8.31
C ALA A 190 4.62 0.82 -7.42
N VAL A 191 5.17 1.10 -6.25
CA VAL A 191 5.46 0.08 -5.23
C VAL A 191 4.94 0.53 -3.87
N SER A 192 4.57 -0.43 -3.02
CA SER A 192 4.21 -0.19 -1.63
C SER A 192 5.42 -0.44 -0.74
N TYR A 193 5.99 0.61 -0.17
CA TYR A 193 7.01 0.50 0.87
C TYR A 193 6.35 0.22 2.22
N LEU A 194 6.69 -0.90 2.83
CA LEU A 194 6.20 -1.32 4.14
C LEU A 194 7.22 -0.94 5.22
N GLY A 195 6.78 -0.15 6.20
CA GLY A 195 7.59 0.32 7.32
C GLY A 195 7.67 -0.71 8.42
N MET A 196 8.71 -1.54 8.41
CA MET A 196 8.93 -2.61 9.37
C MET A 196 9.78 -2.14 10.55
N GLU A 197 9.33 -2.41 11.76
CA GLU A 197 10.10 -2.19 12.98
C GLU A 197 10.87 -3.49 13.29
N ASN A 198 12.21 -3.40 13.33
CA ASN A 198 13.00 -4.46 13.94
C ASN A 198 12.80 -4.38 15.45
N ASP A 199 11.87 -5.18 15.97
CA ASP A 199 11.81 -5.42 17.41
C ASP A 199 13.14 -6.06 17.84
N ALA A 200 13.85 -5.39 18.75
CA ALA A 200 15.08 -5.89 19.37
C ALA A 200 14.88 -7.21 20.14
N TRP A 201 13.65 -7.73 20.20
CA TRP A 201 13.22 -8.96 20.84
C TRP A 201 13.20 -10.19 19.92
N LEU A 202 13.58 -10.07 18.64
CA LEU A 202 13.82 -11.22 17.78
C LEU A 202 15.15 -11.89 18.15
N THR A 203 15.18 -12.47 19.35
CA THR A 203 16.18 -13.44 19.79
C THR A 203 15.67 -14.85 19.49
N SER A 204 15.74 -15.26 18.23
CA SER A 204 15.84 -16.65 17.76
C SER A 204 15.72 -16.65 16.24
N ASP A 205 16.45 -17.55 15.59
CA ASP A 205 16.65 -17.69 14.14
C ASP A 205 15.44 -17.35 13.21
N GLU A 206 15.74 -16.54 12.18
CA GLU A 206 14.91 -16.02 11.08
C GLU A 206 13.82 -14.97 11.41
N VAL A 207 13.96 -13.78 10.83
CA VAL A 207 12.95 -12.70 10.87
C VAL A 207 11.73 -13.12 10.07
N ASP A 208 10.57 -13.19 10.71
CA ASP A 208 9.28 -13.44 10.07
C ASP A 208 8.77 -12.18 9.34
N TYR A 209 9.30 -11.98 8.13
CA TYR A 209 8.96 -10.86 7.26
C TYR A 209 7.51 -10.89 6.77
N GLU A 210 6.85 -12.05 6.73
CA GLU A 210 5.44 -12.15 6.31
C GLU A 210 4.57 -11.49 7.36
N ARG A 211 4.75 -11.87 8.63
CA ARG A 211 4.04 -11.26 9.76
C ARG A 211 4.35 -9.77 9.88
N LEU A 212 5.60 -9.35 9.67
CA LEU A 212 5.96 -7.93 9.69
C LEU A 212 5.29 -7.14 8.56
N ALA A 213 5.22 -7.70 7.34
CA ALA A 213 4.53 -7.08 6.21
C ALA A 213 3.03 -6.95 6.44
N VAL A 214 2.37 -8.03 6.87
CA VAL A 214 0.94 -8.04 7.21
C VAL A 214 0.63 -7.01 8.30
N ASN A 215 1.44 -6.94 9.35
CA ASN A 215 1.27 -5.95 10.42
C ASN A 215 1.52 -4.51 9.94
N ALA A 216 2.51 -4.28 9.06
CA ALA A 216 2.76 -2.96 8.50
C ALA A 216 1.56 -2.46 7.68
N ILE A 217 0.96 -3.34 6.85
CA ILE A 217 -0.25 -3.00 6.09
C ILE A 217 -1.42 -2.75 7.03
N ARG A 218 -1.69 -3.64 7.98
CA ARG A 218 -2.78 -3.52 8.97
C ARG A 218 -2.73 -2.21 9.75
N ARG A 219 -1.52 -1.77 10.13
CA ARG A 219 -1.32 -0.50 10.85
C ARG A 219 -1.36 0.73 9.93
N GLY A 220 -1.25 0.58 8.62
CA GLY A 220 -1.03 1.70 7.69
C GLY A 220 0.39 2.26 7.72
N ALA A 221 1.38 1.47 8.14
CA ALA A 221 2.80 1.81 8.02
C ALA A 221 3.28 1.61 6.58
N VAL A 222 2.70 2.39 5.65
CA VAL A 222 2.85 2.22 4.21
C VAL A 222 3.14 3.57 3.53
N SER A 223 4.06 3.56 2.56
CA SER A 223 4.29 4.66 1.61
C SER A 223 4.24 4.11 0.19
N VAL A 224 3.51 4.75 -0.70
CA VAL A 224 3.30 4.30 -2.08
C VAL A 224 3.95 5.28 -3.04
N THR A 225 4.75 4.82 -3.99
CA THR A 225 5.43 5.71 -4.95
C THR A 225 5.81 5.00 -6.24
N MET A 226 5.78 5.74 -7.36
CA MET A 226 6.39 5.35 -8.64
C MET A 226 7.82 5.89 -8.80
N GLY A 227 8.28 6.71 -7.87
CA GLY A 227 9.56 7.41 -7.92
C GLY A 227 10.29 7.37 -6.58
N PRO A 228 10.83 8.52 -6.09
CA PRO A 228 11.53 8.55 -4.81
C PRO A 228 10.59 8.20 -3.64
N LEU A 229 11.15 7.64 -2.57
CA LEU A 229 10.41 7.28 -1.37
C LEU A 229 10.03 8.55 -0.59
N ILE A 230 8.74 8.79 -0.40
CA ILE A 230 8.24 9.87 0.47
C ILE A 230 7.92 9.32 1.86
N LEU A 231 8.38 10.00 2.90
CA LEU A 231 8.10 9.70 4.30
C LEU A 231 7.55 10.94 4.99
N CYS A 232 6.57 10.74 5.87
CA CYS A 232 5.99 11.81 6.69
C CYS A 232 6.10 11.42 8.16
N THR A 233 6.46 12.38 9.00
CA THR A 233 6.44 12.23 10.45
C THR A 233 5.83 13.44 11.13
N VAL A 234 5.15 13.20 12.25
CA VAL A 234 4.63 14.23 13.15
C VAL A 234 5.47 14.22 14.41
N GLN A 235 5.92 15.40 14.83
CA GLN A 235 6.63 15.61 16.09
C GLN A 235 5.85 16.60 16.96
N LEU A 236 5.63 16.25 18.22
CA LEU A 236 5.09 17.21 19.20
C LEU A 236 6.20 18.17 19.61
N ALA A 237 5.89 19.47 19.70
CA ALA A 237 6.88 20.53 19.95
C ALA A 237 7.78 20.27 21.17
N ASP A 238 7.22 19.66 22.22
CA ASP A 238 7.92 19.39 23.48
C ASP A 238 8.47 17.96 23.61
N SER A 239 8.36 17.13 22.56
CA SER A 239 8.82 15.75 22.57
C SER A 239 9.88 15.49 21.50
N GLY A 240 10.90 14.69 21.82
CA GLY A 240 11.82 14.13 20.82
C GLY A 240 11.25 12.94 20.04
N HIS A 241 10.01 12.53 20.33
CA HIS A 241 9.37 11.38 19.70
C HIS A 241 8.72 11.79 18.37
N ARG A 242 8.83 10.91 17.37
CA ARG A 242 8.24 11.09 16.05
C ARG A 242 7.26 9.97 15.75
N PHE A 243 6.05 10.36 15.40
CA PHE A 243 5.01 9.48 14.90
C PHE A 243 5.17 9.35 13.39
N HIS A 244 5.07 8.14 12.86
CA HIS A 244 5.18 7.82 11.43
C HIS A 244 3.82 7.43 10.86
N SER A 245 3.73 7.24 9.54
CA SER A 245 2.53 6.70 8.89
C SER A 245 2.04 5.44 9.62
N GLY A 246 0.72 5.40 9.87
CA GLY A 246 0.06 4.35 10.62
C GLY A 246 0.07 4.50 12.14
N ASP A 247 0.91 5.38 12.69
CA ASP A 247 0.91 5.67 14.12
C ASP A 247 -0.23 6.65 14.46
N GLU A 248 -0.59 6.68 15.74
CA GLU A 248 -1.61 7.56 16.29
C GLU A 248 -0.99 8.52 17.30
N VAL A 249 -1.13 9.81 17.02
CA VAL A 249 -0.73 10.90 17.91
C VAL A 249 -1.74 10.94 19.07
N PRO A 250 -1.30 10.80 20.33
CA PRO A 250 -2.18 10.82 21.48
C PRO A 250 -2.83 12.20 21.65
N ALA A 251 -3.94 12.27 22.36
CA ALA A 251 -4.60 13.53 22.67
C ALA A 251 -3.61 14.49 23.37
N ILE A 252 -3.26 15.56 22.67
CA ILE A 252 -2.33 16.57 23.15
C ILE A 252 -3.16 17.58 23.94
N GLY A 253 -2.67 18.02 25.11
CA GLY A 253 -3.26 19.16 25.84
C GLY A 253 -3.18 20.48 25.03
N GLU A 254 -3.17 21.63 25.69
CA GLU A 254 -3.23 22.97 25.05
C GLU A 254 -2.16 23.31 23.98
N ALA A 255 -1.19 22.43 23.71
CA ALA A 255 -0.28 22.61 22.57
C ALA A 255 -1.07 22.51 21.26
N GLU A 256 -1.39 23.64 20.64
CA GLU A 256 -2.26 23.71 19.45
C GLU A 256 -1.57 23.26 18.16
N LYS A 257 -0.24 23.14 18.15
CA LYS A 257 0.54 22.91 16.92
C LYS A 257 1.44 21.70 17.02
N VAL A 258 1.56 21.00 15.90
CA VAL A 258 2.51 19.91 15.69
C VAL A 258 3.46 20.25 14.55
N LEU A 259 4.67 19.72 14.63
CA LEU A 259 5.68 19.89 13.59
C LEU A 259 5.61 18.71 12.62
N ILE A 260 5.37 19.00 11.35
CA ILE A 260 5.32 17.99 10.28
C ILE A 260 6.65 18.01 9.54
N HIS A 261 7.32 16.86 9.50
CA HIS A 261 8.49 16.66 8.66
C HIS A 261 8.12 15.73 7.50
N VAL A 262 8.47 16.14 6.28
CA VAL A 262 8.39 15.30 5.10
C VAL A 262 9.78 15.15 4.51
N GLU A 263 10.18 13.92 4.26
CA GLU A 263 11.45 13.56 3.63
C GLU A 263 11.17 12.84 2.31
N VAL A 264 11.91 13.19 1.27
CA VAL A 264 11.87 12.54 -0.04
C VAL A 264 13.24 11.94 -0.32
N ASP A 265 13.34 10.63 -0.17
CA ASP A 265 14.56 9.88 -0.42
C ASP A 265 14.69 9.57 -1.92
N PHE A 266 15.58 10.34 -2.57
CA PHE A 266 15.94 10.19 -3.99
C PHE A 266 16.98 9.11 -4.28
N ALA A 267 17.55 8.47 -3.25
CA ALA A 267 18.56 7.42 -3.40
C ALA A 267 17.91 6.02 -3.43
N THR A 268 16.89 5.80 -2.62
CA THR A 268 16.19 4.52 -2.59
C THR A 268 15.59 4.17 -3.95
N ARG A 269 15.96 2.99 -4.46
CA ARG A 269 15.52 2.45 -5.76
C ARG A 269 15.77 3.41 -6.95
N SER A 270 16.74 4.31 -6.88
CA SER A 270 16.98 5.33 -7.91
C SER A 270 17.29 4.80 -9.31
N SER A 271 17.71 3.54 -9.44
CA SER A 271 17.93 2.86 -10.73
C SER A 271 16.65 2.32 -11.37
N TYR A 272 15.51 2.32 -10.67
CA TYR A 272 14.26 1.68 -11.10
C TYR A 272 13.18 2.67 -11.51
N TRP A 273 13.46 3.96 -11.45
CA TRP A 273 12.56 5.03 -11.88
C TRP A 273 13.36 6.14 -12.57
N GLN A 274 12.69 6.89 -13.45
CA GLN A 274 13.30 8.00 -14.18
C GLN A 274 12.55 9.29 -13.87
N LEU A 275 13.19 10.16 -13.08
CA LEU A 275 12.67 11.46 -12.73
C LEU A 275 13.69 12.53 -13.14
N ALA A 276 13.30 13.35 -14.12
CA ALA A 276 14.08 14.51 -14.53
C ALA A 276 14.28 15.48 -13.36
N GLU A 277 15.41 16.19 -13.37
CA GLU A 277 15.69 17.24 -12.38
C GLU A 277 14.62 18.34 -12.46
N GLN A 278 13.97 18.57 -11.33
CA GLN A 278 12.88 19.52 -11.18
C GLN A 278 12.64 19.81 -9.69
N GLU A 279 11.90 20.87 -9.42
CA GLU A 279 11.26 21.06 -8.12
C GLU A 279 9.98 20.23 -8.07
N LEU A 280 9.79 19.47 -6.98
CA LEU A 280 8.57 18.72 -6.71
C LEU A 280 7.74 19.44 -5.66
N THR A 281 6.46 19.16 -5.66
CA THR A 281 5.51 19.67 -4.69
C THR A 281 5.14 18.59 -3.68
N VAL A 282 5.28 18.89 -2.40
CA VAL A 282 4.68 18.15 -1.29
C VAL A 282 3.39 18.86 -0.87
N THR A 283 2.27 18.14 -0.89
CA THR A 283 0.98 18.61 -0.38
C THR A 283 0.65 17.85 0.90
N LEU A 284 0.36 18.57 1.99
CA LEU A 284 -0.16 17.97 3.21
C LEU A 284 -1.69 17.99 3.18
N SER A 285 -2.30 16.81 3.20
CA SER A 285 -3.74 16.60 3.09
C SER A 285 -4.31 16.00 4.37
N SER A 286 -5.55 16.32 4.70
CA SER A 286 -6.25 15.86 5.91
C SER A 286 -7.78 15.83 5.73
N ASN A 287 -8.49 15.46 6.80
CA ASN A 287 -9.95 15.62 6.89
C ASN A 287 -10.42 17.08 6.83
N MET A 288 -9.53 18.04 6.99
CA MET A 288 -9.80 19.48 6.86
C MET A 288 -9.44 20.02 5.47
N GLY A 289 -9.04 19.13 4.53
CA GLY A 289 -8.55 19.50 3.21
C GLY A 289 -7.04 19.69 3.19
N GLN A 290 -6.57 20.53 2.27
CA GLN A 290 -5.15 20.84 2.11
C GLN A 290 -4.67 21.77 3.24
N LEU A 291 -3.69 21.31 4.02
CA LEU A 291 -3.12 22.04 5.15
C LEU A 291 -1.91 22.89 4.74
N ALA A 292 -1.05 22.36 3.88
CA ALA A 292 0.14 23.06 3.41
C ALA A 292 0.57 22.56 2.03
N LYS A 293 1.35 23.40 1.34
CA LYS A 293 2.02 23.07 0.08
C LYS A 293 3.47 23.55 0.18
N LEU A 294 4.41 22.63 0.03
CA LEU A 294 5.84 22.83 0.22
C LEU A 294 6.58 22.35 -1.02
N ASN A 295 7.78 22.88 -1.25
CA ASN A 295 8.61 22.50 -2.38
C ASN A 295 9.82 21.69 -1.90
N VAL A 296 10.14 20.62 -2.62
CA VAL A 296 11.31 19.77 -2.37
C VAL A 296 12.10 19.60 -3.66
N SER A 297 13.39 19.38 -3.54
CA SER A 297 14.29 19.13 -4.66
C SER A 297 15.33 18.09 -4.28
N ARG A 298 16.15 17.63 -5.24
CA ARG A 298 17.25 16.70 -4.95
C ARG A 298 18.30 17.30 -3.99
N SER A 299 18.47 18.61 -4.00
CA SER A 299 19.41 19.32 -3.10
C SER A 299 18.80 19.70 -1.75
N ASP A 300 17.48 19.78 -1.67
CA ASP A 300 16.71 20.10 -0.47
C ASP A 300 15.54 19.12 -0.36
N SER A 301 15.87 17.93 0.12
CA SER A 301 15.00 16.75 0.04
C SER A 301 14.10 16.57 1.26
N ALA A 302 14.13 17.51 2.20
CA ALA A 302 13.32 17.48 3.41
C ALA A 302 12.71 18.83 3.69
N VAL A 303 11.42 18.84 4.02
CA VAL A 303 10.68 20.05 4.37
C VAL A 303 10.00 19.90 5.72
N CYS A 304 9.75 21.03 6.34
CA CYS A 304 9.17 21.10 7.67
C CYS A 304 8.15 22.24 7.75
N CYS A 305 7.02 22.02 8.41
CA CYS A 305 6.05 23.08 8.70
C CYS A 305 5.27 22.80 9.98
N GLU A 306 4.74 23.85 10.60
CA GLU A 306 3.81 23.73 11.72
C GLU A 306 2.37 23.62 11.21
N VAL A 307 1.60 22.71 11.80
CA VAL A 307 0.18 22.50 11.51
C VAL A 307 -0.61 22.57 12.80
N ASP A 308 -1.76 23.25 12.74
CA ASP A 308 -2.77 23.21 13.80
C ASP A 308 -3.47 21.84 13.81
N HIS A 309 -3.44 21.13 14.94
CA HIS A 309 -4.02 19.79 15.04
C HIS A 309 -5.49 19.79 15.49
N ARG A 310 -6.07 20.95 15.81
CA ARG A 310 -7.47 21.04 16.26
C ARG A 310 -8.44 20.49 15.22
N GLY A 311 -9.15 19.42 15.59
CA GLY A 311 -10.12 18.76 14.71
C GLY A 311 -9.48 17.89 13.61
N LEU A 312 -8.16 17.73 13.64
CA LEU A 312 -7.44 16.82 12.76
C LEU A 312 -7.72 15.38 13.20
N LYS A 313 -8.18 14.55 12.27
CA LYS A 313 -8.36 13.10 12.45
C LYS A 313 -7.19 12.32 11.88
N TRP A 314 -6.69 12.80 10.74
CA TRP A 314 -5.64 12.15 9.98
C TRP A 314 -4.87 13.19 9.15
N LEU A 315 -3.60 12.93 8.86
CA LEU A 315 -2.76 13.73 7.98
C LEU A 315 -1.89 12.82 7.10
N ARG A 316 -1.75 13.13 5.82
CA ARG A 316 -0.80 12.45 4.92
C ARG A 316 -0.04 13.43 4.04
N ALA A 317 1.09 13.00 3.49
CA ALA A 317 1.84 13.77 2.50
C ALA A 317 1.69 13.17 1.11
N GLU A 318 1.52 14.03 0.10
CA GLU A 318 1.36 13.69 -1.31
C GLU A 318 2.44 14.39 -2.14
N LEU A 319 3.23 13.63 -2.89
CA LEU A 319 4.30 14.11 -3.76
C LEU A 319 3.80 14.22 -5.20
N SER A 320 3.89 15.40 -5.80
CA SER A 320 3.50 15.64 -7.20
C SER A 320 4.58 16.38 -7.97
N GLY A 321 4.61 16.15 -9.28
CA GLY A 321 5.56 16.77 -10.21
C GLY A 321 5.35 16.30 -11.64
N VAL A 322 6.23 16.73 -12.53
CA VAL A 322 6.25 16.24 -13.92
C VAL A 322 6.92 14.86 -13.96
N PHE A 323 6.12 13.82 -14.22
CA PHE A 323 6.56 12.43 -14.33
C PHE A 323 6.17 11.89 -15.70
N HIS A 324 7.13 11.39 -16.48
CA HIS A 324 6.89 10.92 -17.86
C HIS A 324 6.09 11.93 -18.71
N SER A 325 6.50 13.21 -18.68
CA SER A 325 5.89 14.32 -19.41
C SER A 325 4.45 14.68 -19.00
N CYS A 326 3.95 14.16 -17.88
CA CYS A 326 2.64 14.48 -17.31
C CYS A 326 2.82 15.07 -15.91
N TYR A 327 2.09 16.15 -15.57
CA TYR A 327 2.01 16.58 -14.16
C TYR A 327 1.04 15.67 -13.41
N THR A 328 1.55 14.90 -12.45
CA THR A 328 0.76 13.91 -11.73
C THR A 328 1.26 13.70 -10.30
N MET A 329 0.49 12.97 -9.49
CA MET A 329 0.97 12.43 -8.22
C MET A 329 1.99 11.32 -8.49
N ILE A 330 3.16 11.44 -7.87
CA ILE A 330 4.28 10.49 -7.97
C ILE A 330 4.25 9.49 -6.83
N GLY A 331 3.85 9.93 -5.63
CA GLY A 331 3.71 9.07 -4.46
C GLY A 331 2.95 9.74 -3.31
N PHE A 332 2.59 8.97 -2.30
CA PHE A 332 1.89 9.44 -1.12
C PHE A 332 2.22 8.56 0.09
N THR A 333 2.08 9.11 1.28
CA THR A 333 2.15 8.33 2.52
C THR A 333 0.77 7.86 2.94
N ASN A 334 0.69 6.76 3.69
CA ASN A 334 -0.50 6.52 4.50
C ASN A 334 -0.60 7.55 5.63
N PRO A 335 -1.79 7.71 6.24
CA PRO A 335 -2.01 8.75 7.22
C PRO A 335 -1.32 8.48 8.54
N ILE A 336 -0.99 9.57 9.23
CA ILE A 336 -0.77 9.61 10.67
C ILE A 336 -2.09 10.04 11.30
N TYR A 337 -2.56 9.31 12.31
CA TYR A 337 -3.85 9.56 12.94
C TYR A 337 -3.71 10.43 14.19
N PHE A 338 -4.80 11.07 14.60
CA PHE A 338 -4.85 11.95 15.77
C PHE A 338 -6.03 11.56 16.64
N GLN A 339 -5.79 11.35 17.93
CA GLN A 339 -6.87 11.19 18.92
C GLN A 339 -7.50 12.55 19.19
N ILE A 340 -8.82 12.61 19.02
CA ILE A 340 -9.64 13.81 19.27
C ILE A 340 -10.18 13.80 20.69
#